data_AF-A0A1V4JWV6-F1
#
_entry.id   AF-A0A1V4JWV6-F1
#
_cell.length_a   1.000
_cell.length_b   1.000
_cell.length_c   1.000
_cell.angle_alpha   90.00
_cell.angle_beta   90.00
_cell.angle_gamma   90.00
#
_symmetry.space_group_name_H-M   'P 1'
#
loop_
_entity.id
_entity.type
_entity.pdbx_description
1 polymer ?
#
loop_
_entity_poly.entity_id
_entity_poly.type
_entity_poly.pdbx_seq_one_letter_code
_entity_poly.pdbx_strand_id
1 'polypeptide(L)'
;MEKVDYPRNKNGEIIAIIHPKLQDQDWQPLNTGDPLFLTLDGEVIAYKGDCTVYPTFINEAAYYEKKQAFVKTVKVKLTANHIRSSAQNQSTP
;
A
#
# COMPACT_ATOMS: atom_id res chain seq x y z
N MET A 1 -0.32 -6.60 6.98
CA MET A 1 0.27 -5.66 6.00
C MET A 1 1.44 -6.36 5.34
N GLU A 2 1.39 -6.53 4.03
CA GLU A 2 2.42 -7.24 3.27
C GLU A 2 3.13 -6.25 2.36
N LYS A 3 4.46 -6.25 2.37
CA LYS A 3 5.29 -5.34 1.56
C LYS A 3 5.53 -5.94 0.19
N VAL A 4 5.50 -5.11 -0.85
CA VAL A 4 5.89 -5.49 -2.20
C VAL A 4 7.16 -4.71 -2.54
N ASP A 5 8.23 -5.40 -2.92
CA ASP A 5 9.49 -4.77 -3.40
C ASP A 5 9.35 -4.40 -4.88
N TYR A 6 10.24 -3.53 -5.33
CA TYR A 6 10.49 -3.32 -6.75
C TYR A 6 11.04 -4.61 -7.39
N PRO A 7 10.71 -4.89 -8.66
CA PRO A 7 11.42 -5.86 -9.47
C PRO A 7 12.91 -5.51 -9.54
N ARG A 8 13.77 -6.49 -9.23
CA ARG A 8 15.22 -6.31 -9.23
C ARG A 8 15.91 -7.38 -10.07
N ASN A 9 17.05 -7.01 -10.65
CA ASN A 9 17.92 -7.98 -11.32
C ASN A 9 18.76 -8.78 -10.30
N LYS A 10 19.64 -9.65 -10.82
CA LYS A 10 20.54 -10.49 -10.02
C LYS A 10 21.55 -9.69 -9.18
N ASN A 11 21.84 -8.45 -9.56
CA ASN A 11 22.74 -7.54 -8.82
C ASN A 11 21.99 -6.76 -7.73
N GLY A 12 20.66 -6.92 -7.62
CA GLY A 12 19.83 -6.19 -6.67
C GLY A 12 19.42 -4.79 -7.13
N GLU A 13 19.70 -4.42 -8.38
CA GLU A 13 19.33 -3.14 -8.97
C GLU A 13 17.87 -3.17 -9.41
N ILE A 14 17.16 -2.05 -9.24
CA ILE A 14 15.76 -1.91 -9.67
C ILE A 14 15.71 -1.89 -11.19
N ILE A 15 14.85 -2.74 -11.77
CA ILE A 15 14.68 -2.85 -13.24
C ILE A 15 13.31 -2.37 -13.74
N ALA A 16 12.42 -1.98 -12.84
CA ALA A 16 11.10 -1.47 -13.17
C ALA A 16 10.67 -0.40 -12.17
N ILE A 17 9.95 0.59 -12.68
CA ILE A 17 9.36 1.67 -11.88
C ILE A 17 7.90 1.36 -11.54
N ILE A 18 7.30 2.10 -10.61
CA ILE A 18 5.84 2.07 -10.44
C ILE A 18 5.17 2.43 -11.76
N HIS A 19 4.21 1.62 -12.18
CA HIS A 19 3.47 1.86 -13.41
C HIS A 19 2.66 3.17 -13.27
N PRO A 20 2.59 4.04 -14.29
CA PRO A 20 1.90 5.34 -14.19
C PRO A 20 0.44 5.27 -13.76
N LYS A 21 -0.26 4.16 -14.07
CA LYS A 21 -1.65 3.92 -13.61
C LYS A 21 -1.77 3.60 -12.12
N LEU A 22 -0.68 3.18 -11.46
CA LEU A 22 -0.63 2.92 -10.01
C LEU A 22 -0.03 4.12 -9.26
N GLN A 23 0.83 4.91 -9.90
CA GLN A 23 1.44 6.09 -9.32
C GLN A 23 0.36 7.04 -8.77
N ASP A 24 0.59 7.55 -7.55
CA ASP A 24 -0.30 8.47 -6.82
C ASP A 24 -1.71 7.91 -6.53
N GLN A 25 -1.93 6.60 -6.68
CA GLN A 25 -3.21 5.94 -6.41
C GLN A 25 -3.28 5.27 -5.02
N ASP A 26 -2.62 5.85 -4.02
CA ASP A 26 -2.72 5.37 -2.64
C ASP A 26 -4.18 5.25 -2.19
N TRP A 27 -4.48 4.15 -1.48
CA TRP A 27 -5.82 3.80 -0.99
C TRP A 27 -6.89 3.53 -2.07
N GLN A 28 -6.54 3.54 -3.36
CA GLN A 28 -7.45 3.09 -4.42
C GLN A 28 -7.46 1.56 -4.53
N PRO A 29 -8.55 0.95 -5.01
CA PRO A 29 -8.59 -0.49 -5.20
C PRO A 29 -7.59 -0.95 -6.28
N LEU A 30 -6.85 -2.00 -5.97
CA LEU A 30 -5.95 -2.70 -6.89
C LEU A 30 -6.45 -4.13 -7.06
N ASN A 31 -6.81 -4.52 -8.29
CA ASN A 31 -7.41 -5.81 -8.62
C ASN A 31 -6.44 -6.70 -9.39
N THR A 32 -6.70 -8.01 -9.39
CA THR A 32 -5.93 -8.98 -10.18
C THR A 32 -5.89 -8.55 -11.65
N GLY A 33 -4.69 -8.50 -12.22
CA GLY A 33 -4.46 -8.05 -13.60
C GLY A 33 -4.15 -6.56 -13.74
N ASP A 34 -4.40 -5.73 -12.73
CA ASP A 34 -4.05 -4.30 -12.79
C ASP A 34 -2.53 -4.09 -12.83
N PRO A 35 -2.02 -3.08 -13.55
CA PRO A 35 -0.59 -2.90 -13.76
C PRO A 35 0.11 -2.34 -12.52
N LEU A 36 1.17 -3.00 -12.05
CA LEU A 36 1.98 -2.58 -10.90
C LEU A 36 3.24 -1.84 -11.30
N PHE A 37 4.01 -2.44 -12.19
CA PHE A 37 5.33 -1.95 -12.58
C PHE A 37 5.45 -1.84 -14.09
N LEU A 38 6.32 -0.93 -14.52
CA LEU A 38 6.72 -0.74 -15.90
C LEU A 38 8.25 -0.90 -15.97
N THR A 39 8.72 -1.88 -16.72
CA THR A 39 10.16 -2.09 -16.96
C THR A 39 10.69 -1.04 -17.95
N LEU A 40 12.01 -0.86 -17.99
CA LEU A 40 12.64 0.12 -18.91
C LEU A 40 12.49 -0.22 -20.39
N ASP A 41 12.27 -1.49 -20.72
CA ASP A 41 11.95 -1.99 -22.06
C ASP A 41 10.44 -1.94 -22.38
N GLY A 42 9.62 -1.42 -21.47
CA GLY A 42 8.19 -1.16 -21.69
C GLY A 42 7.26 -2.34 -21.37
N GLU A 43 7.77 -3.41 -20.78
CA GLU A 43 6.93 -4.51 -20.28
C GLU A 43 6.17 -4.11 -19.02
N VAL A 44 4.91 -4.54 -18.94
CA VAL A 44 4.03 -4.27 -17.81
C VAL A 44 3.95 -5.50 -16.91
N ILE A 45 4.25 -5.31 -15.64
CA ILE A 45 4.10 -6.36 -14.62
C ILE A 45 2.78 -6.14 -13.90
N ALA A 46 1.83 -7.05 -14.08
CA ALA A 46 0.51 -7.00 -13.46
C ALA A 46 0.49 -7.56 -12.04
N TYR A 47 -0.49 -7.11 -11.24
CA TYR A 47 -0.79 -7.66 -9.93
C TYR A 47 -1.39 -9.07 -10.06
N LYS A 48 -0.76 -10.03 -9.39
CA LYS A 48 -1.14 -11.46 -9.44
C LYS A 48 -1.81 -11.96 -8.16
N GLY A 49 -2.23 -11.08 -7.26
CA GLY A 49 -2.91 -11.50 -6.04
C GLY A 49 -4.35 -11.92 -6.30
N ASP A 50 -4.91 -12.76 -5.44
CA ASP A 50 -6.23 -13.39 -5.64
C ASP A 50 -7.42 -12.52 -5.20
N CYS A 51 -7.16 -11.37 -4.55
CA CYS A 51 -8.20 -10.47 -4.04
C CYS A 51 -7.81 -9.01 -4.21
N THR A 52 -8.82 -8.13 -4.20
CA THR A 52 -8.60 -6.68 -4.22
C THR A 52 -7.90 -6.23 -2.94
N VAL A 53 -6.83 -5.45 -3.12
CA VAL A 53 -6.09 -4.82 -2.02
C VAL A 53 -6.07 -3.30 -2.21
N TYR A 54 -5.63 -2.59 -1.17
CA TYR A 54 -5.49 -1.15 -1.17
C TYR A 54 -4.02 -0.81 -0.90
N PRO A 55 -3.22 -0.49 -1.93
CA PRO A 55 -1.82 -0.14 -1.79
C PRO A 55 -1.67 1.20 -1.06
N THR A 56 -0.61 1.33 -0.28
CA THR A 56 -0.25 2.57 0.44
C THR A 56 1.27 2.75 0.49
N PHE A 57 1.70 3.99 0.67
CA PHE A 57 3.11 4.42 0.60
C PHE A 57 3.71 4.08 -0.76
N ILE A 58 2.95 4.32 -1.83
CA ILE A 58 3.39 4.05 -3.19
C ILE A 58 4.55 4.97 -3.52
N ASN A 59 5.68 4.40 -3.95
CA ASN A 59 6.86 5.13 -4.42
C ASN A 59 7.52 6.06 -3.36
N GLU A 60 7.45 5.70 -2.09
CA GLU A 60 8.12 6.46 -1.02
C GLU A 60 9.65 6.38 -1.13
N ALA A 61 10.32 7.53 -1.22
CA ALA A 61 11.76 7.64 -1.45
C ALA A 61 12.59 6.91 -0.37
N ALA A 62 12.20 7.04 0.90
CA ALA A 62 12.90 6.39 2.01
C ALA A 62 12.79 4.86 1.99
N TYR A 63 11.92 4.28 1.16
CA TYR A 63 11.62 2.85 1.14
C TYR A 63 12.35 2.07 0.03
N TYR A 64 13.07 2.77 -0.86
CA TYR A 64 13.93 2.17 -1.87
C TYR A 64 15.01 1.26 -1.24
N GLU A 65 15.67 1.74 -0.19
CA GLU A 65 16.67 0.97 0.58
C GLU A 65 16.03 -0.18 1.40
N LYS A 66 14.74 -0.06 1.72
CA LYS A 66 13.99 -1.01 2.54
C LYS A 66 13.31 -2.10 1.71
N LYS A 67 13.58 -2.14 0.40
CA LYS A 67 13.00 -3.10 -0.54
C LYS A 67 11.47 -3.09 -0.50
N GLN A 68 10.89 -1.89 -0.55
CA GLN A 68 9.46 -1.68 -0.45
C GLN A 68 9.02 -0.60 -1.45
N ALA A 69 8.35 -1.03 -2.51
CA ALA A 69 7.70 -0.16 -3.49
C ALA A 69 6.36 0.37 -2.98
N PHE A 70 5.60 -0.47 -2.27
CA PHE A 70 4.35 -0.13 -1.58
C PHE A 70 4.00 -1.22 -0.54
N VAL A 71 2.97 -0.97 0.27
CA VAL A 71 2.39 -1.94 1.21
C VAL A 71 0.97 -2.29 0.79
N LYS A 72 0.64 -3.57 0.74
CA LYS A 72 -0.73 -4.05 0.56
C LYS A 72 -1.49 -4.00 1.88
N THR A 73 -2.69 -3.43 1.82
CA THR A 73 -3.65 -3.43 2.92
C THR A 73 -4.99 -4.03 2.47
N VAL A 74 -5.78 -4.46 3.44
CA VAL A 74 -7.17 -4.90 3.24
C VAL A 74 -8.09 -3.91 3.95
N LYS A 75 -9.18 -3.53 3.30
CA LYS A 75 -10.18 -2.64 3.90
C LYS A 75 -11.12 -3.47 4.77
N VAL A 76 -11.21 -3.11 6.05
CA VAL A 76 -12.10 -3.76 7.02
C VAL A 76 -13.03 -2.72 7.64
N LYS A 77 -14.26 -3.13 7.94
CA LYS A 77 -15.20 -2.33 8.72
C LYS A 77 -15.06 -2.74 10.19
N LEU A 78 -14.69 -1.79 11.04
CA LEU A 78 -14.61 -1.98 12.49
C LEU A 78 -15.82 -1.31 13.16
N THR A 79 -16.29 -1.89 14.26
CA THR A 79 -17.28 -1.27 15.15
C THR A 79 -16.57 -0.91 16.45
N ALA A 80 -16.73 0.33 16.90
CA ALA A 80 -16.20 0.78 18.18
C ALA A 80 -17.35 1.05 19.15
N ASN A 81 -17.18 0.62 20.41
CA ASN A 81 -18.12 0.95 21.47
C ASN A 81 -17.98 2.43 21.87
N HIS A 82 -19.05 3.02 22.38
CA HIS A 82 -19.02 4.37 22.94
C HIS A 82 -18.04 4.45 24.12
N ILE A 83 -17.15 5.45 24.11
CA ILE A 83 -16.17 5.70 25.17
C ILE A 83 -16.57 7.00 25.89
N ARG A 84 -16.64 6.98 27.22
CA ARG A 84 -16.86 8.19 28.06
C ARG A 84 -15.67 8.45 28.99
N SER A 85 -15.30 9.71 29.13
CA SER A 85 -14.38 10.16 30.18
C SER A 85 -15.11 10.23 31.53
N SER A 86 -14.42 9.91 32.63
CA SER A 86 -14.98 9.91 34.00
C SER A 86 -15.16 11.30 34.62
N ALA A 87 -15.01 12.38 33.84
CA ALA A 87 -15.22 13.75 34.32
C ALA A 87 -16.71 14.14 34.39
N GLN A 88 -17.51 13.37 35.13
CA GLN A 88 -18.81 13.78 35.67
C GLN A 88 -18.97 13.11 37.05
N ASN A 89 -18.18 13.61 38.01
CA ASN A 89 -18.45 13.50 39.44
C ASN A 89 -17.79 14.73 40.10
N GLN A 90 -18.29 15.92 39.77
CA GLN A 90 -18.20 17.05 40.67
C GLN A 90 -19.62 17.45 41.03
N SER A 91 -19.96 17.09 42.26
CA SER A 91 -21.17 17.44 43.00
C SER A 91 -21.39 18.95 42.94
N THR A 92 -22.53 19.38 42.42
CA THR A 92 -23.09 20.70 42.79
C THR A 92 -23.79 20.55 44.15
N PRO A 93 -23.59 21.51 45.09
CA PRO A 93 -24.34 21.56 46.35
C PRO A 93 -25.84 21.80 46.13
#